data_AF-A0A2V8UEB7-F1
#
_entry.id   AF-A0A2V8UEB7-F1
#
_cell.length_a   1.000
_cell.length_b   1.000
_cell.length_c   1.000
_cell.angle_alpha   90.00
_cell.angle_beta   90.00
_cell.angle_gamma   90.00
#
_symmetry.space_group_name_H-M   'P 1'
#
loop_
_entity.id
_entity.type
_entity.pdbx_description
1 polymer ?
#
loop_
_entity_poly.entity_id
_entity_poly.type
_entity_poly.pdbx_seq_one_letter_code
_entity_poly.pdbx_strand_id
1 'polypeptide(L)'
;MSNSKTRNSACPKPESKNGWVHKCDLDDYLGRHFPIPTQVVSNEEFYPLPQTAKQRAVEHRMSEMASANAKKMGMDRRRFLGTSCGMATAFAAMNSVFGHFFKVNAAEMSNPAAATEGKRDYFIFDVQTHHVEVDRWKVGGVSVLEFRRLCGHESGLARA
;
A
#
# COMPACT_ATOMS: atom_id res chain seq x y z
N MET A 1 24.84 -23.80 2.67
CA MET A 1 24.57 -23.74 1.22
C MET A 1 23.89 -22.41 0.94
N SER A 2 24.54 -21.49 0.19
CA SER A 2 23.94 -20.21 -0.17
C SER A 2 22.90 -20.43 -1.27
N ASN A 3 21.66 -20.00 -1.05
CA ASN A 3 20.58 -20.11 -2.03
C ASN A 3 20.89 -19.17 -3.22
N SER A 4 20.79 -19.66 -4.45
CA SER A 4 20.98 -18.82 -5.65
C SER A 4 19.94 -17.70 -5.73
N LYS A 5 18.78 -17.85 -5.06
CA LYS A 5 17.74 -16.82 -4.92
C LYS A 5 18.11 -15.65 -4.00
N THR A 6 19.21 -15.74 -3.24
CA THR A 6 19.66 -14.67 -2.31
C THR A 6 20.90 -13.93 -2.81
N ARG A 7 21.33 -14.18 -4.05
CA ARG A 7 22.43 -13.43 -4.65
C ARG A 7 21.91 -12.08 -5.13
N ASN A 8 22.61 -11.01 -4.73
CA ASN A 8 22.45 -9.66 -5.27
C ASN A 8 22.90 -9.61 -6.74
N SER A 9 22.18 -10.28 -7.65
CA SER A 9 22.14 -9.85 -9.04
C SER A 9 21.07 -8.78 -9.14
N ALA A 10 21.37 -7.65 -9.79
CA ALA A 10 20.32 -6.71 -10.19
C ALA A 10 19.26 -7.53 -10.95
N CYS A 11 18.02 -7.57 -10.43
CA CYS A 11 16.96 -8.27 -11.13
C CYS A 11 16.83 -7.65 -12.53
N PRO A 12 16.68 -8.46 -13.59
CA PRO A 12 16.41 -7.91 -14.91
C PRO A 12 15.11 -7.12 -14.86
N LYS A 13 15.02 -6.07 -15.69
CA LYS A 13 13.77 -5.33 -15.84
C LYS A 13 12.67 -6.32 -16.25
N PRO A 14 11.53 -6.39 -15.54
CA PRO A 14 10.49 -7.34 -15.87
C PRO A 14 9.89 -7.01 -17.24
N GLU A 15 9.66 -8.05 -18.03
CA GLU A 15 8.98 -7.95 -19.31
C GLU A 15 7.47 -7.92 -19.10
N SER A 16 6.79 -7.05 -19.84
CA SER A 16 5.34 -6.99 -19.84
C SER A 16 4.77 -8.18 -20.61
N LYS A 17 3.91 -8.97 -19.95
CA LYS A 17 3.12 -10.03 -20.57
C LYS A 17 1.71 -9.50 -20.83
N ASN A 18 1.33 -9.31 -22.10
CA ASN A 18 0.04 -8.76 -22.50
C ASN A 18 -0.31 -7.40 -21.84
N GLY A 19 0.70 -6.55 -21.62
CA GLY A 19 0.54 -5.25 -20.95
C GLY A 19 0.64 -5.30 -19.42
N TRP A 20 0.80 -6.50 -18.83
CA TRP A 20 0.85 -6.71 -17.38
C TRP A 20 2.26 -7.05 -16.90
N VAL A 21 2.58 -6.55 -15.71
CA VAL A 21 3.81 -6.88 -14.98
C VAL A 21 3.41 -7.24 -13.55
N HIS A 22 3.90 -8.37 -13.05
CA HIS A 22 3.68 -8.74 -11.65
C HIS A 22 4.37 -7.71 -10.75
N LYS A 23 3.64 -7.24 -9.73
CA LYS A 23 4.18 -6.26 -8.79
C LYS A 23 5.46 -6.75 -8.10
N CYS A 24 5.53 -8.03 -7.73
CA CYS A 24 6.73 -8.59 -7.10
C CYS A 24 7.98 -8.44 -7.97
N ASP A 25 7.86 -8.70 -9.28
CA ASP A 25 8.99 -8.62 -10.20
C ASP A 25 9.43 -7.16 -10.41
N LEU A 26 8.45 -6.24 -10.47
CA LEU A 26 8.73 -4.81 -10.52
C LEU A 26 9.38 -4.30 -9.24
N ASP A 27 8.93 -4.78 -8.08
CA ASP A 27 9.50 -4.44 -6.79
C ASP A 27 10.92 -5.00 -6.63
N ASP A 28 11.18 -6.23 -7.07
CA ASP A 28 12.54 -6.80 -7.11
C ASP A 28 13.47 -6.00 -8.03
N TYR A 29 12.99 -5.59 -9.21
CA TYR A 29 13.77 -4.75 -10.13
C TYR A 29 14.06 -3.35 -9.57
N LEU A 30 13.07 -2.70 -8.97
CA LEU A 30 13.20 -1.35 -8.42
C LEU A 30 13.76 -1.34 -6.99
N GLY A 31 13.98 -2.51 -6.39
CA GLY A 31 14.31 -2.67 -4.97
C GLY A 31 13.20 -2.16 -4.03
N ARG A 32 11.94 -2.11 -4.47
CA ARG A 32 10.80 -1.56 -3.75
C ARG A 32 10.08 -2.63 -2.93
N HIS A 33 10.72 -3.13 -1.88
CA HIS A 33 10.11 -4.09 -0.95
C HIS A 33 9.35 -3.42 0.19
N PHE A 34 8.46 -2.49 -0.14
CA PHE A 34 7.66 -1.81 0.88
C PHE A 34 6.60 -2.76 1.46
N PRO A 35 6.34 -2.69 2.78
CA PRO A 35 5.33 -3.53 3.41
C PRO A 35 3.90 -3.15 3.01
N ILE A 36 3.70 -1.97 2.42
CA ILE A 36 2.41 -1.46 1.94
C ILE A 36 2.61 -0.91 0.52
N PRO A 37 1.75 -1.26 -0.46
CA PRO A 37 1.81 -0.70 -1.80
C PRO A 37 1.65 0.82 -1.81
N THR A 38 2.52 1.51 -2.55
CA THR A 38 2.47 2.96 -2.79
C THR A 38 1.75 3.30 -4.10
N GLN A 39 1.10 2.33 -4.72
CA GLN A 39 0.26 2.48 -5.91
C GLN A 39 -0.86 1.44 -5.81
N VAL A 40 -2.01 1.73 -6.41
CA VAL A 40 -3.06 0.72 -6.59
C VAL A 40 -2.50 -0.42 -7.46
N VAL A 41 -2.72 -1.65 -7.02
CA VAL A 41 -2.29 -2.85 -7.73
C VAL A 41 -3.55 -3.52 -8.23
N SER A 42 -3.52 -3.96 -9.48
CA SER A 42 -4.64 -4.67 -10.07
C SER A 42 -4.59 -6.15 -9.75
N ASN A 43 -5.77 -6.72 -9.55
CA ASN A 43 -6.05 -8.16 -9.56
C ASN A 43 -6.54 -8.63 -10.95
N GLU A 44 -6.18 -7.89 -12.01
CA GLU A 44 -6.60 -8.08 -13.40
C GLU A 44 -8.05 -7.67 -13.73
N GLU A 45 -8.81 -7.17 -12.74
CA GLU A 45 -10.19 -6.72 -12.98
C GLU A 45 -10.29 -5.28 -13.49
N PHE A 46 -9.26 -4.46 -13.26
CA PHE A 46 -9.23 -3.05 -13.67
C PHE A 46 -7.81 -2.60 -14.01
N TYR A 47 -7.67 -1.54 -14.82
CA TYR A 47 -6.36 -0.93 -15.05
C TYR A 47 -5.98 -0.05 -13.85
N PRO A 48 -4.84 -0.30 -13.18
CA PRO A 48 -4.48 0.47 -12.01
C PRO A 48 -4.17 1.91 -12.41
N LEU A 49 -4.68 2.87 -11.65
CA LEU A 49 -4.38 4.27 -11.86
C LEU A 49 -2.86 4.52 -11.74
N PRO A 50 -2.30 5.48 -12.48
CA PRO A 50 -0.93 5.91 -12.31
C PRO A 50 -0.68 6.37 -10.86
N GLN A 51 0.56 6.16 -10.38
CA GLN A 51 0.96 6.61 -9.05
C GLN A 51 0.81 8.14 -8.92
N THR A 52 -0.01 8.57 -7.96
CA THR A 52 -0.25 9.99 -7.69
C THR A 52 0.99 10.69 -7.11
N ALA A 53 1.00 12.02 -7.11
CA ALA A 53 2.11 12.80 -6.52
C ALA A 53 2.27 12.53 -5.02
N LYS A 54 1.16 12.42 -4.27
CA LYS A 54 1.19 12.09 -2.84
C LYS A 54 1.70 10.66 -2.59
N GLN A 55 1.27 9.70 -3.40
CA GLN A 55 1.77 8.33 -3.33
C GLN A 55 3.29 8.25 -3.57
N ARG A 56 3.81 8.98 -4.57
CA ARG A 56 5.26 9.13 -4.80
C ARG A 56 5.98 9.76 -3.60
N ALA A 57 5.38 10.76 -2.96
CA ALA A 57 5.94 11.36 -1.76
C ALA A 57 6.01 10.36 -0.59
N VAL A 58 4.98 9.52 -0.39
CA VAL A 58 5.02 8.45 0.63
C VAL A 58 6.15 7.47 0.34
N GLU A 59 6.29 7.04 -0.92
CA GLU A 59 7.35 6.12 -1.33
C GLU A 59 8.76 6.66 -1.01
N HIS A 60 8.98 7.94 -1.32
CA HIS A 60 10.22 8.63 -1.00
C HIS A 60 10.48 8.67 0.51
N ARG A 61 9.50 9.17 1.29
CA ARG A 61 9.62 9.29 2.74
C ARG A 61 9.85 7.94 3.41
N MET A 62 9.13 6.91 3.00
CA MET A 62 9.29 5.56 3.51
C MET A 62 10.69 5.02 3.22
N SER A 63 11.23 5.27 2.02
CA SER A 63 12.58 4.86 1.65
C SER A 63 13.66 5.53 2.49
N GLU A 64 13.55 6.85 2.69
CA GLU A 64 14.47 7.63 3.52
C GLU A 64 14.45 7.15 4.98
N MET A 65 13.26 7.07 5.57
CA MET A 65 13.09 6.66 6.97
C MET A 65 13.57 5.21 7.18
N ALA A 66 13.22 4.30 6.26
CA ALA A 66 13.65 2.91 6.34
C ALA A 66 15.17 2.78 6.23
N SER A 67 15.81 3.55 5.35
CA SER A 67 17.28 3.54 5.23
C SER A 67 17.96 4.03 6.51
N ALA A 68 17.45 5.11 7.09
CA ALA A 68 17.98 5.66 8.34
C ALA A 68 17.78 4.70 9.53
N ASN A 69 16.60 4.10 9.67
CA ASN A 69 16.29 3.20 10.78
C ASN A 69 16.99 1.84 10.63
N ALA A 70 17.07 1.29 9.42
CA ALA A 70 17.81 0.07 9.14
C ALA A 70 19.30 0.22 9.53
N LYS A 71 19.92 1.36 9.18
CA LYS A 71 21.30 1.67 9.57
C LYS A 71 21.49 1.70 11.09
N LYS A 72 20.57 2.33 11.83
CA LYS A 72 20.60 2.37 13.30
C LYS A 72 20.49 0.97 13.92
N MET A 73 19.77 0.06 13.27
CA MET A 73 19.54 -1.30 13.74
C MET A 73 20.56 -2.32 13.19
N GLY A 74 21.54 -1.89 12.40
CA GLY A 74 22.51 -2.79 11.79
C GLY A 74 21.90 -3.78 10.78
N MET A 75 20.80 -3.40 10.13
CA MET A 75 20.08 -4.25 9.16
C MET A 75 20.19 -3.68 7.74
N ASP A 76 20.07 -4.54 6.74
CA ASP A 76 19.77 -4.07 5.39
C ASP A 76 18.33 -3.53 5.32
N ARG A 77 18.10 -2.59 4.40
CA ARG A 77 16.80 -1.90 4.28
C ARG A 77 15.65 -2.88 3.97
N ARG A 78 15.88 -3.90 3.14
CA ARG A 78 14.85 -4.88 2.73
C ARG A 78 14.41 -5.70 3.94
N ARG A 79 15.37 -6.22 4.71
CA ARG A 79 15.12 -6.96 5.94
C ARG A 79 14.44 -6.10 6.98
N PHE A 80 14.88 -4.85 7.15
CA PHE A 80 14.22 -3.91 8.06
C PHE A 80 12.74 -3.68 7.70
N LEU A 81 12.44 -3.45 6.41
CA LEU A 81 11.06 -3.24 5.94
C LEU A 81 10.14 -4.45 6.17
N GLY A 82 10.70 -5.66 6.29
CA GLY A 82 9.98 -6.89 6.64
C GLY A 82 9.70 -7.06 8.14
N THR A 83 10.09 -6.12 9.01
CA THR A 83 9.86 -6.18 10.46
C THR A 83 8.65 -5.34 10.88
N SER A 84 8.18 -5.51 12.12
CA SER A 84 7.18 -4.62 12.73
C SER A 84 7.65 -3.16 12.78
N CYS A 85 8.95 -2.90 12.95
CA CYS A 85 9.52 -1.55 12.86
C CYS A 85 9.44 -0.98 11.44
N GLY A 86 9.61 -1.83 10.43
CA GLY A 86 9.40 -1.49 9.02
C GLY A 86 7.96 -1.09 8.72
N MET A 87 7.00 -1.85 9.25
CA MET A 87 5.58 -1.51 9.15
C MET A 87 5.25 -0.19 9.86
N ALA A 88 5.73 0.02 11.08
CA ALA A 88 5.57 1.29 11.80
C ALA A 88 6.15 2.48 11.01
N THR A 89 7.30 2.28 10.37
CA THR A 89 7.93 3.27 9.50
C THR A 89 7.05 3.60 8.28
N ALA A 90 6.41 2.60 7.68
CA ALA A 90 5.49 2.80 6.56
C ALA A 90 4.26 3.62 6.96
N PHE A 91 3.65 3.32 8.11
CA PHE A 91 2.54 4.11 8.65
C PHE A 91 2.93 5.54 8.99
N ALA A 92 4.12 5.75 9.57
CA ALA A 92 4.63 7.08 9.84
C ALA A 92 4.89 7.89 8.55
N ALA A 93 5.40 7.24 7.50
CA ALA A 93 5.55 7.88 6.19
C ALA A 93 4.20 8.29 5.58
N MET A 94 3.18 7.44 5.67
CA MET A 94 1.82 7.81 5.23
C MET A 94 1.26 8.99 6.02
N ASN A 95 1.46 9.00 7.34
CA ASN A 95 1.02 10.10 8.18
C ASN A 95 1.64 11.44 7.76
N SER A 96 2.92 11.42 7.37
CA SER A 96 3.64 12.64 6.94
C SER A 96 3.11 13.28 5.66
N VAL A 97 2.35 12.53 4.84
CA VAL A 97 1.87 13.00 3.53
C VAL A 97 0.35 13.17 3.51
N PHE A 98 -0.39 12.24 4.10
CA PHE A 98 -1.85 12.24 4.06
C PHE A 98 -2.48 12.85 5.31
N GLY A 99 -1.73 12.97 6.41
CA GLY A 99 -2.24 13.40 7.72
C GLY A 99 -2.32 12.24 8.72
N HIS A 100 -2.66 12.52 9.96
CA HIS A 100 -2.59 11.56 11.07
C HIS A 100 -3.72 10.52 11.03
N PHE A 101 -3.52 9.43 10.27
CA PHE A 101 -4.48 8.30 10.18
C PHE A 101 -4.06 7.10 11.02
N PHE A 102 -2.76 6.89 11.20
CA PHE A 102 -2.23 5.75 11.93
C PHE A 102 -1.63 6.20 13.27
N LYS A 103 -1.95 5.49 14.35
CA LYS A 103 -1.28 5.70 15.64
C LYS A 103 0.07 4.97 15.61
N VAL A 104 1.16 5.73 15.62
CA VAL A 104 2.53 5.20 15.63
C VAL A 104 3.36 5.99 16.63
N ASN A 105 3.93 5.32 17.62
CA ASN A 105 4.95 5.94 18.46
C ASN A 105 6.30 5.93 17.73
N ALA A 106 7.06 7.04 17.81
CA ALA A 106 8.37 7.16 17.19
C ALA A 106 9.34 6.01 17.57
N ALA A 107 9.25 5.51 18.81
CA ALA A 107 10.05 4.38 19.27
C ALA A 107 9.78 3.08 18.48
N GLU A 108 8.56 2.88 17.98
CA GLU A 108 8.19 1.67 17.22
C GLU A 108 8.96 1.56 15.90
N MET A 109 9.47 2.67 15.35
CA MET A 109 10.21 2.65 14.08
C MET A 109 11.64 2.12 14.21
N SER A 110 12.19 2.04 15.43
CA SER A 110 13.59 1.65 15.65
C SER A 110 13.84 0.75 16.86
N ASN A 111 12.82 0.50 17.69
CA ASN A 111 12.91 -0.39 18.84
C ASN A 111 11.92 -1.57 18.67
N PRO A 112 12.42 -2.79 18.39
CA PRO A 112 11.57 -3.98 18.28
C PRO A 112 10.69 -4.24 19.50
N ALA A 113 11.18 -3.95 20.71
CA ALA A 113 10.39 -4.12 21.92
C ALA A 113 9.17 -3.20 21.92
N ALA A 114 9.36 -1.90 21.64
CA ALA A 114 8.29 -0.92 21.51
C ALA A 114 7.31 -1.29 20.38
N ALA A 115 7.82 -1.82 19.27
CA ALA A 115 6.99 -2.27 18.14
C ALA A 115 6.08 -3.46 18.48
N THR A 116 6.36 -4.19 19.57
CA THR A 116 5.56 -5.34 20.05
C THR A 116 4.82 -5.06 21.35
N GLU A 117 5.13 -3.96 22.03
CA GLU A 117 4.59 -3.61 23.33
C GLU A 117 3.08 -3.36 23.24
N GLY A 118 2.32 -3.95 24.17
CA GLY A 118 0.86 -3.82 24.20
C GLY A 118 0.13 -4.48 23.01
N LYS A 119 0.84 -5.20 22.13
CA LYS A 119 0.27 -5.88 20.95
C LYS A 119 -0.05 -7.35 21.19
N ARG A 120 -0.49 -7.68 22.40
CA ARG A 120 -0.96 -8.99 22.83
C ARG A 120 -2.42 -8.77 23.17
N ASP A 121 -3.34 -9.50 22.53
CA ASP A 121 -4.80 -9.39 22.70
C ASP A 121 -5.52 -8.33 21.84
N TYR A 122 -5.16 -8.25 20.55
CA TYR A 122 -6.00 -7.56 19.55
C TYR A 122 -7.01 -8.50 18.91
N PHE A 123 -8.25 -8.03 18.78
CA PHE A 123 -9.19 -8.57 17.81
C PHE A 123 -8.77 -8.11 16.41
N ILE A 124 -8.43 -9.07 15.54
CA ILE A 124 -8.11 -8.79 14.14
C ILE A 124 -9.36 -9.12 13.33
N PHE A 125 -9.86 -8.11 12.61
CA PHE A 125 -10.95 -8.26 11.66
C PHE A 125 -10.42 -7.98 10.26
N ASP A 126 -10.44 -9.00 9.41
CA ASP A 126 -10.05 -8.87 8.01
C ASP A 126 -11.28 -8.53 7.18
N VAL A 127 -11.20 -7.42 6.44
CA VAL A 127 -12.26 -6.96 5.55
C VAL A 127 -11.70 -6.86 4.14
N GLN A 128 -12.33 -7.58 3.23
CA GLN A 128 -12.05 -7.49 1.81
C GLN A 128 -13.08 -6.58 1.16
N THR A 129 -12.61 -5.45 0.64
CA THR A 129 -13.43 -4.56 -0.19
C THR A 129 -13.19 -4.87 -1.66
N HIS A 130 -14.25 -5.08 -2.44
CA HIS A 130 -14.15 -5.24 -3.89
C HIS A 130 -14.33 -3.88 -4.58
N HIS A 131 -13.35 -3.47 -5.38
CA HIS A 131 -13.47 -2.27 -6.20
C HIS A 131 -14.32 -2.56 -7.42
N VAL A 132 -15.54 -2.03 -7.47
CA VAL A 132 -16.40 -2.15 -8.66
C VAL A 132 -16.05 -1.03 -9.63
N GLU A 133 -15.56 -1.38 -10.81
CA GLU A 133 -15.42 -0.43 -11.91
C GLU A 133 -16.81 -0.06 -12.44
N VAL A 134 -17.31 1.07 -11.93
CA VAL A 134 -18.68 1.55 -12.13
C VAL A 134 -19.06 1.83 -13.59
N ASP A 135 -18.08 2.12 -14.45
CA ASP A 135 -18.32 2.48 -15.86
C ASP A 135 -18.21 1.30 -16.82
N ARG A 136 -17.64 0.17 -16.38
CA ARG A 136 -17.45 -1.02 -17.20
C ARG A 136 -18.76 -1.81 -17.36
N TRP A 137 -19.62 -1.80 -16.35
CA TRP A 137 -20.88 -2.55 -16.35
C TRP A 137 -22.08 -1.62 -16.46
N LYS A 138 -22.69 -1.58 -17.66
CA LYS A 138 -23.93 -0.84 -17.93
C LYS A 138 -25.07 -1.82 -18.15
N VAL A 139 -26.14 -1.71 -17.37
CA VAL A 139 -27.37 -2.50 -17.57
C VAL A 139 -28.40 -1.56 -18.19
N GLY A 140 -28.82 -1.83 -19.43
CA GLY A 140 -29.77 -0.96 -20.14
C GLY A 140 -29.24 0.45 -20.44
N GLY A 141 -27.92 0.62 -20.56
CA GLY A 141 -27.28 1.93 -20.83
C GLY A 141 -26.97 2.76 -19.58
N VAL A 142 -27.45 2.35 -18.41
CA VAL A 142 -27.29 3.04 -17.13
C VAL A 142 -26.14 2.40 -16.35
N SER A 143 -25.20 3.22 -15.85
CA SER A 143 -24.12 2.73 -14.98
C SER A 143 -24.60 2.46 -13.55
N VAL A 144 -23.87 1.69 -12.75
CA VAL A 144 -24.24 1.39 -11.35
C VAL A 144 -24.42 2.67 -10.51
N LEU A 145 -23.58 3.70 -10.74
CA LEU A 145 -23.70 4.98 -10.05
C LEU A 145 -24.89 5.81 -10.54
N GLU A 146 -25.22 5.69 -11.82
CA GLU A 146 -26.38 6.36 -12.40
C GLU A 146 -27.68 5.72 -11.91
N PHE A 147 -27.73 4.40 -11.77
CA PHE A 147 -28.85 3.69 -11.13
C PHE A 147 -29.06 4.15 -9.67
N ARG A 148 -27.99 4.26 -8.87
CA ARG A 148 -28.09 4.79 -7.50
C ARG A 148 -28.62 6.22 -7.45
N ARG A 149 -28.25 7.07 -8.42
CA ARG A 149 -28.78 8.44 -8.54
C ARG A 149 -30.25 8.45 -8.94
N LEU A 150 -30.65 7.61 -9.88
CA LEU A 150 -32.03 7.47 -10.36
C LEU A 150 -32.96 6.90 -9.27
N CYS A 151 -32.48 5.96 -8.46
CA CYS A 151 -33.24 5.39 -7.34
C CYS A 151 -33.15 6.23 -6.04
N GLY A 152 -32.31 7.27 -6.02
CA GLY A 152 -31.92 7.99 -4.81
C GLY A 152 -32.64 9.31 -4.54
N HIS A 153 -33.77 9.60 -5.21
CA HIS A 153 -34.43 10.90 -5.03
C HIS A 153 -35.97 10.82 -5.00
N GLU A 154 -36.54 10.52 -3.82
CA GLU A 154 -37.76 11.18 -3.31
C GLU A 154 -37.68 11.28 -1.78
N SER A 155 -37.04 12.33 -1.28
CA SER A 155 -37.39 12.91 0.01
C SER A 155 -37.27 14.42 -0.10
N GLY A 156 -38.33 15.03 -0.62
CA GLY A 156 -38.48 16.47 -0.70
C GLY A 156 -38.34 17.08 0.69
N LEU A 157 -37.34 17.94 0.85
CA LEU A 157 -37.37 18.98 1.87
C LEU A 157 -38.57 19.87 1.58
N ALA A 158 -39.61 19.73 2.40
CA ALA A 158 -40.65 20.74 2.53
C ALA A 158 -39.99 22.05 2.98
N ARG A 159 -40.12 23.09 2.14
CA ARG A 159 -39.96 24.47 2.56
C ARG A 159 -41.11 24.83 3.51
N ALA A 160 -40.77 25.21 4.73
CA ALA A 160 -41.52 26.14 5.58
C ALA A 160 -40.52 26.81 6.52
#